data_AF-A0A7V1DRP9-F1
#
_entry.id   AF-A0A7V1DRP9-F1
#
_cell.length_a   1.000
_cell.length_b   1.000
_cell.length_c   1.000
_cell.angle_alpha   90.00
_cell.angle_beta   90.00
_cell.angle_gamma   90.00
#
_symmetry.space_group_name_H-M   'P 1'
#
loop_
_entity.id
_entity.type
_entity.pdbx_description
1 polymer ?
#
loop_
_entity_poly.entity_id
_entity_poly.type
_entity_poly.pdbx_seq_one_letter_code
_entity_poly.pdbx_strand_id
1 'polypeptide(L)'
;MTNSREERTMEGFAFTRRLQEVSDREVDRLREHFQDLAASFDPSTLGEHTLFPLQMTWFYGEPVWHELQPEDRLLLNRLCFCQSYLSTAVAEIATNVLNMESALRTILRGTPEVALYMAREVVEEMAHLQAFFTIIERVLAYYSIPFDLLRERNPSLVLAERFVRGHTLLGWAVGHLHLYYFTRFALNVNQKTVERCTIDEPNIHPVVRQLLKNHAIDEARHMQMSRATGIAALQQMRNPVFRVLACLAYARFAASIFIGRHSRDSRLTRETRIGTLEIVGVERDYAVQAYREWRDRVNQREDPPLVKAARKYFLRCNHDYIDDLPVAPWVKRRMKKIIDAAYPDLTDPSSTDSVQPLQFGELSRNH
;
A
#
# COMPACT_ATOMS: atom_id res chain seq x y z
N MET A 1 17.62 36.05 26.57
CA MET A 1 17.82 35.51 25.21
C MET A 1 18.94 34.50 25.30
N THR A 2 18.78 33.33 24.66
CA THR A 2 19.67 32.13 24.56
C THR A 2 19.25 30.93 25.43
N ASN A 3 18.33 30.10 24.93
CA ASN A 3 18.32 28.64 25.18
C ASN A 3 17.29 27.81 24.35
N SER A 4 16.85 28.26 23.17
CA SER A 4 15.78 27.56 22.41
C SER A 4 16.25 26.85 21.13
N ARG A 5 17.57 26.67 20.94
CA ARG A 5 18.15 26.13 19.70
C ARG A 5 18.82 24.76 19.85
N GLU A 6 19.26 24.38 21.04
CA GLU A 6 19.95 23.09 21.28
C GLU A 6 19.02 21.90 21.59
N GLU A 7 17.80 22.12 22.09
CA GLU A 7 16.88 21.01 22.39
C GLU A 7 16.26 20.38 21.13
N ARG A 8 16.24 21.09 19.99
CA ARG A 8 15.64 20.58 18.74
C ARG A 8 16.53 19.61 17.96
N THR A 9 17.79 19.45 18.35
CA THR A 9 18.77 18.61 17.65
C THR A 9 18.91 17.20 18.24
N MET A 10 18.53 16.97 19.50
CA MET A 10 18.76 15.67 20.16
C MET A 10 17.75 14.58 19.81
N GLU A 11 16.48 14.91 19.52
CA GLU A 11 15.49 13.90 19.10
C GLU A 11 15.84 13.27 17.74
N GLY A 12 16.49 14.03 16.84
CA GLY A 12 16.94 13.55 15.53
C GLY A 12 18.01 12.45 15.63
N PHE A 13 18.97 12.58 16.55
CA PHE A 13 20.05 11.59 16.71
C PHE A 13 19.55 10.24 17.26
N ALA A 14 18.55 10.24 18.13
CA ALA A 14 17.97 9.00 18.65
C ALA A 14 17.15 8.24 17.58
N PHE A 15 16.46 8.97 16.70
CA PHE A 15 15.76 8.38 15.55
C PHE A 15 16.73 7.70 14.58
N THR A 16 17.79 8.41 14.18
CA THR A 16 18.82 7.90 13.29
C THR A 16 19.48 6.62 13.81
N ARG A 17 19.87 6.61 15.10
CA ARG A 17 20.53 5.44 15.71
C ARG A 17 19.61 4.23 15.77
N ARG A 18 18.34 4.43 16.16
CA ARG A 18 17.31 3.37 16.14
C ARG A 18 17.04 2.84 14.73
N LEU A 19 17.10 3.70 13.71
CA LEU A 19 16.98 3.27 12.32
C LEU A 19 18.19 2.46 11.85
N GLN A 20 19.42 2.91 12.12
CA GLN A 20 20.65 2.19 11.77
C GLN A 20 20.69 0.77 12.38
N GLU A 21 20.36 0.65 13.67
CA GLU A 21 20.31 -0.64 14.38
C GLU A 21 19.34 -1.66 13.76
N VAL A 22 18.28 -1.16 13.12
CA VAL A 22 17.21 -1.94 12.50
C VAL A 22 17.48 -2.20 11.00
N SER A 23 18.30 -1.35 10.39
CA SER A 23 18.67 -1.38 8.97
C SER A 23 19.86 -2.32 8.75
N ASP A 24 21.03 -2.13 9.37
CA ASP A 24 22.32 -2.72 8.95
C ASP A 24 22.49 -4.25 9.04
N ARG A 25 21.46 -5.01 9.44
CA ARG A 25 21.60 -6.46 9.67
C ARG A 25 21.27 -7.36 8.48
N GLU A 26 20.67 -6.85 7.39
CA GLU A 26 19.99 -7.74 6.42
C GLU A 26 20.16 -7.42 4.92
N VAL A 27 20.88 -6.36 4.50
CA VAL A 27 21.09 -6.07 3.06
C VAL A 27 21.77 -7.23 2.34
N ASP A 28 22.72 -7.89 3.00
CA ASP A 28 23.44 -9.03 2.45
C ASP A 28 22.52 -10.23 2.14
N ARG A 29 21.31 -10.27 2.73
CA ARG A 29 20.32 -11.33 2.53
C ARG A 29 19.13 -10.92 1.66
N LEU A 30 19.10 -9.68 1.14
CA LEU A 30 18.00 -9.22 0.27
C LEU A 30 17.85 -10.11 -0.97
N ARG A 31 18.97 -10.49 -1.57
CA ARG A 31 18.96 -11.41 -2.72
C ARG A 31 18.31 -12.75 -2.36
N GLU A 32 18.77 -13.39 -1.29
CA GLU A 32 18.27 -14.69 -0.83
C GLU A 32 16.76 -14.62 -0.52
N HIS A 33 16.34 -13.59 0.23
CA HIS A 33 14.97 -13.45 0.70
C HIS A 33 13.96 -13.10 -0.40
N PHE A 34 14.40 -12.50 -1.52
CA PHE A 34 13.51 -11.98 -2.56
C PHE A 34 13.83 -12.53 -3.95
N GLN A 35 15.02 -12.27 -4.47
CA GLN A 35 15.37 -12.61 -5.86
C GLN A 35 15.48 -14.13 -6.04
N ASP A 36 16.26 -14.82 -5.21
CA ASP A 36 16.45 -16.26 -5.33
C ASP A 36 15.13 -17.01 -5.03
N LEU A 37 14.36 -16.52 -4.04
CA LEU A 37 13.03 -17.03 -3.72
C LEU A 37 12.05 -16.87 -4.90
N ALA A 38 11.96 -15.69 -5.52
CA ALA A 38 11.13 -15.48 -6.69
C ALA A 38 11.61 -16.29 -7.90
N ALA A 39 12.93 -16.46 -8.06
CA ALA A 39 13.50 -17.30 -9.10
C ALA A 39 13.19 -18.80 -8.91
N SER A 40 12.89 -19.24 -7.68
CA SER A 40 12.44 -20.61 -7.40
C SER A 40 10.95 -20.86 -7.70
N PHE A 41 10.15 -19.81 -7.93
CA PHE A 41 8.71 -19.95 -8.16
C PHE A 41 8.42 -20.65 -9.49
N ASP A 42 7.96 -21.89 -9.45
CA ASP A 42 7.49 -22.60 -10.64
C ASP A 42 5.97 -22.43 -10.81
N PRO A 43 5.49 -21.72 -11.86
CA PRO A 43 4.05 -21.58 -12.06
C PRO A 43 3.35 -22.91 -12.38
N SER A 44 4.06 -23.97 -12.77
CA SER A 44 3.46 -25.29 -12.98
C SER A 44 2.92 -25.92 -11.69
N THR A 45 3.45 -25.50 -10.52
CA THR A 45 3.01 -25.97 -9.20
C THR A 45 1.84 -25.16 -8.64
N LEU A 46 1.24 -24.27 -9.44
CA LEU A 46 0.13 -23.44 -9.00
C LEU A 46 -1.09 -24.25 -8.57
N GLY A 47 -1.41 -25.37 -9.24
CA GLY A 47 -2.55 -26.23 -8.88
C GLY A 47 -3.83 -25.44 -8.52
N GLU A 48 -4.42 -25.73 -7.36
CA GLU A 48 -5.54 -24.97 -6.78
C GLU A 48 -5.10 -23.80 -5.88
N HIS A 49 -3.80 -23.52 -5.76
CA HIS A 49 -3.31 -22.46 -4.90
C HIS A 49 -3.71 -21.07 -5.42
N THR A 50 -4.02 -20.22 -4.45
CA THR A 50 -4.26 -18.80 -4.65
C THR A 50 -2.96 -18.01 -4.52
N LEU A 51 -2.91 -16.81 -5.12
CA LEU A 51 -1.82 -15.85 -4.93
C LEU A 51 -2.26 -14.61 -4.15
N PHE A 52 -3.58 -14.43 -4.03
CA PHE A 52 -4.22 -13.35 -3.30
C PHE A 52 -5.20 -13.94 -2.29
N PRO A 53 -5.46 -13.31 -1.12
CA PRO A 53 -6.46 -13.80 -0.18
C PRO A 53 -7.80 -13.99 -0.87
N LEU A 54 -8.41 -15.16 -0.71
CA LEU A 54 -9.58 -15.53 -1.53
C LEU A 54 -10.70 -14.50 -1.38
N GLN A 55 -11.03 -14.15 -0.14
CA GLN A 55 -12.07 -13.17 0.18
C GLN A 55 -11.75 -11.73 -0.28
N MET A 56 -10.48 -11.42 -0.55
CA MET A 56 -10.05 -10.10 -1.06
C MET A 56 -9.95 -10.06 -2.58
N THR A 57 -10.09 -11.20 -3.26
CA THR A 57 -10.18 -11.26 -4.73
C THR A 57 -11.31 -10.35 -5.20
N TRP A 58 -11.06 -9.54 -6.23
CA TRP A 58 -12.09 -8.66 -6.76
C TRP A 58 -13.30 -9.47 -7.21
N PHE A 59 -14.50 -8.96 -6.92
CA PHE A 59 -15.79 -9.60 -7.23
C PHE A 59 -16.06 -10.92 -6.49
N TYR A 60 -15.25 -11.29 -5.49
CA TYR A 60 -15.50 -12.49 -4.69
C TYR A 60 -16.90 -12.48 -4.06
N GLY A 61 -17.68 -13.53 -4.34
CA GLY A 61 -19.05 -13.70 -3.84
C GLY A 61 -20.12 -12.92 -4.62
N GLU A 62 -19.76 -12.23 -5.70
CA GLU A 62 -20.73 -11.62 -6.62
C GLU A 62 -21.26 -12.64 -7.64
N PRO A 63 -22.42 -12.41 -8.28
CA PRO A 63 -22.94 -13.31 -9.32
C PRO A 63 -21.93 -13.64 -10.42
N VAL A 64 -21.22 -12.62 -10.95
CA VAL A 64 -20.18 -12.81 -11.96
C VAL A 64 -19.11 -13.81 -11.52
N TRP A 65 -18.72 -13.82 -10.24
CA TRP A 65 -17.75 -14.76 -9.70
C TRP A 65 -18.28 -16.20 -9.69
N HIS A 66 -19.56 -16.39 -9.35
CA HIS A 66 -20.21 -17.70 -9.33
C HIS A 66 -20.51 -18.26 -10.72
N GLU A 67 -20.55 -17.41 -11.73
CA GLU A 67 -20.74 -17.81 -13.13
C GLU A 67 -19.44 -18.24 -13.82
N LEU A 68 -18.29 -17.73 -13.36
CA LEU A 68 -16.97 -18.18 -13.83
C LEU A 68 -16.75 -19.67 -13.54
N GLN A 69 -16.07 -20.36 -14.46
CA GLN A 69 -15.60 -21.73 -14.23
C GLN A 69 -14.57 -21.74 -13.09
N PRO A 70 -14.38 -22.87 -12.39
CA PRO A 70 -13.42 -22.97 -11.29
C PRO A 70 -12.00 -22.48 -11.65
N GLU A 71 -11.52 -22.81 -12.84
CA GLU A 71 -10.23 -22.37 -13.38
C GLU A 71 -10.15 -20.86 -13.61
N ASP A 72 -11.23 -20.24 -14.10
CA ASP A 72 -11.31 -18.80 -14.36
C ASP A 72 -11.37 -18.01 -13.05
N ARG A 73 -11.98 -18.57 -11.99
CA ARG A 73 -11.93 -17.98 -10.65
C ARG A 73 -10.51 -17.94 -10.09
N LEU A 74 -9.73 -19.02 -10.30
CA LEU A 74 -8.32 -19.06 -9.92
C LEU A 74 -7.49 -18.09 -10.76
N LEU A 75 -7.75 -18.01 -12.07
CA LEU A 75 -7.12 -17.02 -12.93
C LEU A 75 -7.43 -15.59 -12.46
N LEU A 76 -8.70 -15.28 -12.14
CA LEU A 76 -9.10 -13.98 -11.61
C LEU A 76 -8.38 -13.65 -10.29
N ASN A 77 -8.24 -14.62 -9.38
CA ASN A 77 -7.45 -14.45 -8.14
C ASN A 77 -5.98 -14.10 -8.44
N ARG A 78 -5.36 -14.83 -9.36
CA ARG A 78 -3.95 -14.65 -9.75
C ARG A 78 -3.74 -13.31 -10.47
N LEU A 79 -4.70 -12.89 -11.29
CA LEU A 79 -4.69 -11.58 -11.94
C LEU A 79 -4.94 -10.44 -10.95
N CYS A 80 -5.77 -10.63 -9.93
CA CYS A 80 -5.92 -9.66 -8.84
C CYS A 80 -4.59 -9.43 -8.11
N PHE A 81 -3.83 -10.51 -7.84
CA PHE A 81 -2.46 -10.39 -7.36
C PHE A 81 -1.59 -9.61 -8.35
N CYS A 82 -1.54 -10.03 -9.62
CA CYS A 82 -0.69 -9.40 -10.62
C CYS A 82 -0.98 -7.91 -10.79
N GLN A 83 -2.25 -7.51 -10.89
CA GLN A 83 -2.63 -6.11 -11.04
C GLN A 83 -2.38 -5.29 -9.77
N SER A 84 -2.65 -5.86 -8.60
CA SER A 84 -2.40 -5.20 -7.32
C SER A 84 -0.92 -4.91 -7.15
N TYR A 85 -0.07 -5.93 -7.32
CA TYR A 85 1.38 -5.81 -7.15
C TYR A 85 2.05 -5.04 -8.29
N LEU A 86 1.52 -5.05 -9.53
CA LEU A 86 1.97 -4.15 -10.59
C LEU A 86 1.69 -2.68 -10.24
N SER A 87 0.49 -2.39 -9.70
CA SER A 87 0.12 -1.03 -9.30
C SER A 87 0.97 -0.54 -8.13
N THR A 88 1.19 -1.40 -7.13
CA THR A 88 2.08 -1.12 -6.01
C THR A 88 3.52 -0.93 -6.49
N ALA A 89 4.01 -1.81 -7.37
CA ALA A 89 5.37 -1.72 -7.91
C ALA A 89 5.62 -0.38 -8.60
N VAL A 90 4.69 0.05 -9.45
CA VAL A 90 4.79 1.34 -10.14
C VAL A 90 4.64 2.53 -9.18
N ALA A 91 3.82 2.40 -8.13
CA ALA A 91 3.75 3.39 -7.06
C ALA A 91 5.08 3.49 -6.29
N GLU A 92 5.74 2.37 -6.00
CA GLU A 92 7.03 2.37 -5.30
C GLU A 92 8.19 2.86 -6.17
N ILE A 93 8.14 2.66 -7.49
CA ILE A 93 9.07 3.34 -8.41
C ILE A 93 8.90 4.87 -8.29
N ALA A 94 7.66 5.35 -8.22
CA ALA A 94 7.36 6.76 -8.03
C ALA A 94 7.83 7.30 -6.68
N THR A 95 7.61 6.57 -5.57
CA THR A 95 8.13 6.95 -4.25
C THR A 95 9.66 6.95 -4.24
N ASN A 96 10.32 5.99 -4.91
CA ASN A 96 11.78 5.93 -5.01
C ASN A 96 12.39 7.13 -5.75
N VAL A 97 11.75 7.61 -6.82
CA VAL A 97 12.17 8.85 -7.50
C VAL A 97 12.12 10.04 -6.53
N LEU A 98 11.04 10.18 -5.77
CA LEU A 98 10.87 11.25 -4.79
C LEU A 98 11.79 11.09 -3.57
N ASN A 99 12.06 9.86 -3.14
CA ASN A 99 13.02 9.53 -2.09
C ASN A 99 14.42 9.95 -2.51
N MET A 100 14.86 9.64 -3.73
CA MET A 100 16.18 10.08 -4.22
C MET A 100 16.28 11.60 -4.35
N GLU A 101 15.26 12.27 -4.92
CA GLU A 101 15.24 13.74 -4.99
C GLU A 101 15.34 14.34 -3.59
N SER A 102 14.62 13.78 -2.64
CA SER A 102 14.64 14.30 -1.28
C SER A 102 15.87 13.90 -0.49
N ALA A 103 16.46 12.73 -0.70
CA ALA A 103 17.71 12.32 -0.08
C ALA A 103 18.82 13.30 -0.46
N LEU A 104 18.88 13.72 -1.73
CA LEU A 104 19.79 14.77 -2.20
C LEU A 104 19.57 16.10 -1.46
N ARG A 105 18.31 16.52 -1.24
CA ARG A 105 18.05 17.75 -0.47
C ARG A 105 18.44 17.60 1.00
N THR A 106 18.16 16.44 1.60
CA THR A 106 18.44 16.16 3.01
C THR A 106 19.93 16.02 3.28
N ILE A 107 20.71 15.41 2.39
CA ILE A 107 22.18 15.33 2.54
C ILE A 107 22.82 16.73 2.45
N LEU A 108 22.29 17.63 1.63
CA LEU A 108 22.81 18.99 1.45
C LEU A 108 22.43 19.96 2.57
N ARG A 109 21.28 19.76 3.23
CA ARG A 109 20.65 20.78 4.10
C ARG A 109 20.08 20.25 5.41
N GLY A 110 20.13 18.95 5.64
CA GLY A 110 19.52 18.26 6.77
C GLY A 110 20.46 17.26 7.41
N THR A 111 19.91 16.13 7.85
CA THR A 111 20.64 15.08 8.56
C THR A 111 21.15 14.04 7.55
N PRO A 112 22.47 13.92 7.32
CA PRO A 112 23.05 13.00 6.36
C PRO A 112 22.58 11.56 6.51
N GLU A 113 22.43 11.09 7.74
CA GLU A 113 22.05 9.72 8.02
C GLU A 113 20.60 9.41 7.64
N VAL A 114 19.70 10.39 7.74
CA VAL A 114 18.33 10.28 7.24
C VAL A 114 18.32 10.18 5.71
N ALA A 115 19.20 10.94 5.05
CA ALA A 115 19.36 10.85 3.60
C ALA A 115 19.92 9.49 3.15
N LEU A 116 20.91 8.96 3.88
CA LEU A 116 21.46 7.63 3.62
C LEU A 116 20.41 6.53 3.81
N TYR A 117 19.56 6.62 4.83
CA TYR A 117 18.45 5.70 5.02
C TYR A 117 17.46 5.76 3.85
N MET A 118 17.07 6.95 3.39
CA MET A 118 16.18 7.11 2.24
C MET A 118 16.78 6.53 0.95
N ALA A 119 18.08 6.74 0.73
CA ALA A 119 18.78 6.16 -0.42
C ALA A 119 18.87 4.63 -0.32
N ARG A 120 18.97 4.09 0.90
CA ARG A 120 19.00 2.66 1.13
C ARG A 120 17.64 2.00 0.91
N GLU A 121 16.56 2.62 1.37
CA GLU A 121 15.21 2.13 1.14
C GLU A 121 14.92 1.93 -0.36
N VAL A 122 15.49 2.79 -1.21
CA VAL A 122 15.44 2.59 -2.67
C VAL A 122 16.06 1.27 -3.10
N VAL A 123 17.15 0.81 -2.47
CA VAL A 123 17.78 -0.48 -2.77
C VAL A 123 16.88 -1.64 -2.33
N GLU A 124 16.32 -1.56 -1.12
CA GLU A 124 15.40 -2.57 -0.56
C GLU A 124 14.16 -2.71 -1.46
N GLU A 125 13.52 -1.59 -1.80
CA GLU A 125 12.36 -1.58 -2.68
C GLU A 125 12.68 -2.09 -4.08
N MET A 126 13.86 -1.78 -4.65
CA MET A 126 14.23 -2.33 -5.96
C MET A 126 14.37 -3.86 -5.93
N ALA A 127 14.81 -4.45 -4.82
CA ALA A 127 14.82 -5.91 -4.66
C ALA A 127 13.39 -6.48 -4.60
N HIS A 128 12.48 -5.80 -3.89
CA HIS A 128 11.07 -6.19 -3.83
C HIS A 128 10.43 -6.15 -5.23
N LEU A 129 10.64 -5.05 -5.96
CA LEU A 129 10.11 -4.85 -7.32
C LEU A 129 10.55 -5.95 -8.28
N GLN A 130 11.84 -6.28 -8.28
CA GLN A 130 12.38 -7.35 -9.12
C GLN A 130 11.76 -8.71 -8.81
N ALA A 131 11.58 -9.03 -7.52
CA ALA A 131 10.95 -10.27 -7.12
C ALA A 131 9.47 -10.32 -7.55
N PHE A 132 8.70 -9.26 -7.33
CA PHE A 132 7.30 -9.21 -7.76
C PHE A 132 7.14 -9.27 -9.28
N PHE A 133 7.96 -8.54 -10.04
CA PHE A 133 7.94 -8.65 -11.50
C PHE A 133 8.27 -10.06 -11.98
N THR A 134 9.24 -10.73 -11.37
CA THR A 134 9.56 -12.13 -11.69
C THR A 134 8.35 -13.05 -11.49
N ILE A 135 7.62 -12.91 -10.36
CA ILE A 135 6.40 -13.70 -10.12
C ILE A 135 5.32 -13.37 -11.15
N ILE A 136 5.06 -12.08 -11.38
CA ILE A 136 4.04 -11.63 -12.34
C ILE A 136 4.33 -12.18 -13.74
N GLU A 137 5.56 -12.02 -14.24
CA GLU A 137 5.96 -12.52 -15.55
C GLU A 137 5.77 -14.03 -15.68
N ARG A 138 6.13 -14.80 -14.65
CA ARG A 138 5.96 -16.27 -14.66
C ARG A 138 4.50 -16.70 -14.63
N VAL A 139 3.65 -16.03 -13.83
CA VAL A 139 2.21 -16.28 -13.81
C VAL A 139 1.58 -15.98 -15.17
N LEU A 140 1.89 -14.82 -15.74
CA LEU A 140 1.36 -14.41 -17.03
C LEU A 140 1.80 -15.36 -18.17
N ALA A 141 3.07 -15.75 -18.18
CA ALA A 141 3.60 -16.71 -19.15
C ALA A 141 2.90 -18.06 -19.06
N TYR A 142 2.64 -18.57 -17.85
CA TYR A 142 1.90 -19.82 -17.64
C TYR A 142 0.50 -19.80 -18.26
N TYR A 143 -0.18 -18.66 -18.21
CA TYR A 143 -1.49 -18.46 -18.82
C TYR A 143 -1.43 -17.98 -20.28
N SER A 144 -0.24 -17.85 -20.87
CA SER A 144 -0.05 -17.25 -22.20
C SER A 144 -0.64 -15.83 -22.32
N ILE A 145 -0.66 -15.08 -21.23
CA ILE A 145 -1.14 -13.69 -21.20
C ILE A 145 0.07 -12.77 -21.42
N PRO A 146 0.06 -11.87 -22.42
CA PRO A 146 1.15 -10.93 -22.60
C PRO A 146 1.13 -9.86 -21.49
N PHE A 147 2.32 -9.50 -21.00
CA PHE A 147 2.48 -8.45 -19.97
C PHE A 147 1.84 -7.11 -20.40
N ASP A 148 1.88 -6.81 -21.69
CA ASP A 148 1.32 -5.58 -22.25
C ASP A 148 -0.20 -5.50 -22.10
N LEU A 149 -0.90 -6.63 -22.19
CA LEU A 149 -2.32 -6.68 -21.92
C LEU A 149 -2.61 -6.30 -20.46
N LEU A 150 -1.80 -6.77 -19.51
CA LEU A 150 -1.94 -6.40 -18.10
C LEU A 150 -1.78 -4.88 -17.90
N ARG A 151 -0.78 -4.27 -18.57
CA ARG A 151 -0.53 -2.82 -18.54
C ARG A 151 -1.66 -2.01 -19.17
N GLU A 152 -2.11 -2.41 -20.35
CA GLU A 152 -3.22 -1.75 -21.08
C GLU A 152 -4.52 -1.77 -20.26
N ARG A 153 -4.78 -2.90 -19.59
CA ARG A 153 -5.92 -3.06 -18.68
C ARG A 153 -5.71 -2.43 -17.32
N ASN A 154 -4.59 -1.75 -17.08
CA ASN A 154 -4.33 -1.02 -15.85
C ASN A 154 -4.02 0.47 -16.11
N PRO A 155 -5.04 1.27 -16.46
CA PRO A 155 -4.83 2.71 -16.66
C PRO A 155 -4.49 3.43 -15.35
N SER A 156 -4.57 2.79 -14.19
CA SER A 156 -4.17 3.38 -12.90
C SER A 156 -2.67 3.61 -12.79
N LEU A 157 -1.84 2.95 -13.60
CA LEU A 157 -0.37 3.14 -13.57
C LEU A 157 0.04 4.59 -13.84
N VAL A 158 -0.76 5.36 -14.61
CA VAL A 158 -0.50 6.78 -14.87
C VAL A 158 -0.64 7.67 -13.63
N LEU A 159 -1.27 7.17 -12.56
CA LEU A 159 -1.34 7.89 -11.28
C LEU A 159 0.05 8.10 -10.69
N ALA A 160 0.94 7.13 -10.82
CA ALA A 160 2.29 7.21 -10.28
C ALA A 160 3.09 8.35 -10.94
N GLU A 161 3.04 8.45 -12.27
CA GLU A 161 3.68 9.54 -13.00
C GLU A 161 3.11 10.90 -12.60
N ARG A 162 1.78 11.03 -12.52
CA ARG A 162 1.10 12.26 -12.08
C ARG A 162 1.46 12.62 -10.64
N PHE A 163 1.59 11.63 -9.77
CA PHE A 163 1.99 11.79 -8.38
C PHE A 163 3.41 12.37 -8.28
N VAL A 164 4.38 11.77 -8.98
CA VAL A 164 5.77 12.30 -9.04
C VAL A 164 5.77 13.73 -9.57
N ARG A 165 5.18 13.97 -10.75
CA ARG A 165 5.15 15.30 -11.36
C ARG A 165 4.52 16.34 -10.43
N GLY A 166 3.40 16.00 -9.79
CA GLY A 166 2.72 16.88 -8.84
C GLY A 166 3.57 17.21 -7.62
N HIS A 167 4.18 16.20 -7.00
CA HIS A 167 5.04 16.39 -5.84
C HIS A 167 6.34 17.12 -6.17
N THR A 168 6.99 16.82 -7.29
CA THR A 168 8.18 17.53 -7.76
C THR A 168 7.87 18.99 -8.07
N LEU A 169 6.80 19.30 -8.83
CA LEU A 169 6.40 20.68 -9.12
C LEU A 169 6.06 21.46 -7.85
N LEU A 170 5.26 20.87 -6.96
CA LEU A 170 4.97 21.49 -5.68
C LEU A 170 6.25 21.70 -4.87
N GLY A 171 7.14 20.71 -4.84
CA GLY A 171 8.40 20.75 -4.13
C GLY A 171 9.42 21.73 -4.69
N TRP A 172 9.33 22.07 -5.97
CA TRP A 172 10.05 23.19 -6.58
C TRP A 172 9.45 24.52 -6.13
N ALA A 173 8.12 24.64 -6.19
CA ALA A 173 7.42 25.87 -5.84
C ALA A 173 7.60 26.26 -4.35
N VAL A 174 7.58 25.28 -3.43
CA VAL A 174 7.69 25.52 -1.98
C VAL A 174 9.10 25.28 -1.43
N GLY A 175 10.03 24.79 -2.27
CA GLY A 175 11.41 24.50 -1.90
C GLY A 175 11.63 23.20 -1.11
N HIS A 176 10.60 22.36 -0.91
CA HIS A 176 10.69 21.14 -0.11
C HIS A 176 9.68 20.04 -0.49
N LEU A 177 9.94 18.78 -0.15
CA LEU A 177 9.05 17.62 -0.44
C LEU A 177 8.22 17.14 0.76
N HIS A 178 7.90 18.03 1.71
CA HIS A 178 7.27 17.64 2.98
C HIS A 178 5.88 17.00 2.80
N LEU A 179 5.12 17.45 1.79
CA LEU A 179 3.81 16.86 1.51
C LEU A 179 3.93 15.39 1.10
N TYR A 180 4.98 15.03 0.34
CA TYR A 180 5.24 13.64 -0.05
C TYR A 180 5.45 12.75 1.18
N TYR A 181 6.36 13.12 2.08
CA TYR A 181 6.60 12.38 3.33
C TYR A 181 5.36 12.20 4.17
N PHE A 182 4.56 13.27 4.24
CA PHE A 182 3.35 13.26 5.04
C PHE A 182 2.29 12.31 4.46
N THR A 183 2.20 12.17 3.14
CA THR A 183 1.25 11.25 2.48
C THR A 183 1.71 9.80 2.43
N ARG A 184 3.01 9.54 2.58
CA ARG A 184 3.61 8.20 2.40
C ARG A 184 3.03 7.15 3.35
N PHE A 185 2.78 7.51 4.61
CA PHE A 185 2.28 6.56 5.60
C PHE A 185 1.00 5.83 5.16
N ALA A 186 0.07 6.54 4.49
CA ALA A 186 -1.18 5.94 4.04
C ALA A 186 -0.96 4.90 2.93
N LEU A 187 0.03 5.10 2.05
CA LEU A 187 0.40 4.14 1.00
C LEU A 187 0.94 2.83 1.60
N ASN A 188 1.93 2.91 2.50
CA ASN A 188 2.51 1.73 3.13
C ASN A 188 1.47 0.95 3.95
N VAL A 189 0.56 1.64 4.66
CA VAL A 189 -0.51 0.96 5.42
C VAL A 189 -1.46 0.20 4.48
N ASN A 190 -1.80 0.76 3.32
CA ASN A 190 -2.67 0.09 2.35
C ASN A 190 -2.07 -1.26 1.91
N GLN A 191 -0.82 -1.25 1.44
CA GLN A 191 -0.15 -2.44 0.95
C GLN A 191 0.06 -3.48 2.06
N LYS A 192 0.59 -3.03 3.21
CA LYS A 192 0.85 -3.90 4.36
C LYS A 192 -0.41 -4.60 4.87
N THR A 193 -1.56 -3.95 4.79
CA THR A 193 -2.83 -4.54 5.22
C THR A 193 -3.15 -5.81 4.42
N VAL A 194 -2.95 -5.77 3.10
CA VAL A 194 -3.22 -6.90 2.19
C VAL A 194 -2.24 -8.04 2.43
N GLU A 195 -0.96 -7.72 2.54
CA GLU A 195 0.10 -8.70 2.76
C GLU A 195 -0.08 -9.45 4.06
N ARG A 196 -0.42 -8.73 5.11
CA ARG A 196 -0.70 -9.32 6.41
C ARG A 196 -1.94 -10.21 6.39
N CYS A 197 -2.97 -9.87 5.61
CA CYS A 197 -4.07 -10.79 5.35
C CYS A 197 -3.63 -12.03 4.57
N THR A 198 -2.58 -11.95 3.76
CA THR A 198 -2.12 -13.06 2.91
C THR A 198 -1.28 -14.09 3.66
N ILE A 199 -0.53 -13.67 4.68
CA ILE A 199 0.40 -14.55 5.42
C ILE A 199 -0.31 -15.73 6.10
N ASP A 200 -1.51 -15.49 6.65
CA ASP A 200 -2.26 -16.48 7.42
C ASP A 200 -3.32 -17.24 6.59
N GLU A 201 -3.47 -16.91 5.31
CA GLU A 201 -4.47 -17.54 4.43
C GLU A 201 -4.05 -18.96 4.06
N PRO A 202 -4.87 -20.00 4.28
CA PRO A 202 -4.42 -21.39 4.21
C PRO A 202 -3.97 -21.83 2.82
N ASN A 203 -4.58 -21.31 1.75
CA ASN A 203 -4.36 -21.80 0.37
C ASN A 203 -3.44 -20.91 -0.49
N ILE A 204 -2.64 -20.02 0.12
CA ILE A 204 -1.66 -19.22 -0.63
C ILE A 204 -0.47 -20.09 -1.02
N HIS A 205 -0.02 -19.96 -2.28
CA HIS A 205 1.15 -20.65 -2.80
C HIS A 205 2.37 -20.44 -1.89
N PRO A 206 3.10 -21.49 -1.47
CA PRO A 206 4.14 -21.38 -0.44
C PRO A 206 5.23 -20.35 -0.72
N VAL A 207 5.74 -20.30 -1.96
CA VAL A 207 6.76 -19.32 -2.37
C VAL A 207 6.23 -17.89 -2.28
N VAL A 208 4.99 -17.65 -2.69
CA VAL A 208 4.37 -16.31 -2.63
C VAL A 208 4.08 -15.94 -1.19
N ARG A 209 3.60 -16.86 -0.35
CA ARG A 209 3.44 -16.62 1.09
C ARG A 209 4.76 -16.20 1.74
N GLN A 210 5.84 -16.94 1.47
CA GLN A 210 7.15 -16.63 2.05
C GLN A 210 7.68 -15.28 1.55
N LEU A 211 7.50 -14.98 0.26
CA LEU A 211 7.89 -13.70 -0.34
C LEU A 211 7.15 -12.53 0.34
N LEU A 212 5.84 -12.65 0.50
CA LEU A 212 5.02 -11.63 1.17
C LEU A 212 5.30 -11.51 2.65
N LYS A 213 5.66 -12.61 3.32
CA LYS A 213 6.14 -12.59 4.71
C LYS A 213 7.44 -11.81 4.82
N ASN A 214 8.41 -12.07 3.94
CA ASN A 214 9.68 -11.35 3.91
C ASN A 214 9.48 -9.87 3.63
N HIS A 215 8.59 -9.53 2.68
CA HIS A 215 8.23 -8.16 2.33
C HIS A 215 7.54 -7.44 3.50
N ALA A 216 6.56 -8.07 4.15
CA ALA A 216 5.83 -7.48 5.26
C ALA A 216 6.70 -7.19 6.51
N ILE A 217 7.87 -7.82 6.61
CA ILE A 217 8.90 -7.52 7.62
C ILE A 217 9.60 -6.21 7.26
N ASP A 218 10.01 -6.03 6.00
CA ASP A 218 10.63 -4.80 5.50
C ASP A 218 9.65 -3.62 5.58
N GLU A 219 8.41 -3.82 5.12
CA GLU A 219 7.36 -2.81 5.18
C GLU A 219 6.95 -2.42 6.61
N ALA A 220 7.18 -3.30 7.59
CA ALA A 220 6.99 -2.90 8.98
C ALA A 220 7.96 -1.78 9.40
N ARG A 221 9.19 -1.80 8.87
CA ARG A 221 10.20 -0.75 9.08
C ARG A 221 9.86 0.49 8.26
N HIS A 222 9.52 0.33 6.98
CA HIS A 222 9.15 1.46 6.11
C HIS A 222 7.94 2.24 6.65
N MET A 223 6.96 1.54 7.25
CA MET A 223 5.81 2.18 7.92
C MET A 223 6.22 3.01 9.15
N GLN A 224 7.17 2.52 9.98
CA GLN A 224 7.68 3.28 11.13
C GLN A 224 8.44 4.53 10.67
N MET A 225 9.27 4.40 9.63
CA MET A 225 9.98 5.51 9.04
C MET A 225 9.03 6.53 8.41
N SER A 226 8.01 6.08 7.68
CA SER A 226 6.96 6.95 7.11
C SER A 226 6.19 7.72 8.19
N ARG A 227 5.88 7.08 9.33
CA ARG A 227 5.25 7.73 10.48
C ARG A 227 6.14 8.86 11.02
N ALA A 228 7.41 8.57 11.30
CA ALA A 228 8.35 9.54 11.85
C ALA A 228 8.66 10.70 10.87
N THR A 229 8.94 10.39 9.61
CA THR A 229 9.24 11.41 8.58
C THR A 229 8.04 12.29 8.29
N GLY A 230 6.81 11.76 8.32
CA GLY A 230 5.61 12.56 8.17
C GLY A 230 5.36 13.51 9.35
N ILE A 231 5.62 13.09 10.60
CA ILE A 231 5.57 13.97 11.78
C ILE A 231 6.61 15.10 11.64
N ALA A 232 7.85 14.75 11.30
CA ALA A 232 8.92 15.72 11.11
C ALA A 232 8.59 16.71 9.98
N ALA A 233 8.09 16.22 8.84
CA ALA A 233 7.67 17.04 7.72
C ALA A 233 6.62 18.08 8.12
N LEU A 234 5.61 17.66 8.91
CA LEU A 234 4.55 18.53 9.39
C LEU A 234 5.06 19.60 10.38
N GLN A 235 6.00 19.23 11.28
CA GLN A 235 6.62 20.18 12.21
C GLN A 235 7.42 21.26 11.48
N GLN A 236 8.07 20.90 10.37
CA GLN A 236 8.84 21.84 9.57
C GLN A 236 7.96 22.74 8.66
N MET A 237 6.68 22.41 8.45
CA MET A 237 5.72 23.31 7.80
C MET A 237 5.43 24.52 8.70
N ARG A 238 6.10 25.64 8.47
CA ARG A 238 6.00 26.86 9.32
C ARG A 238 4.67 27.58 9.18
N ASN A 239 4.05 27.54 8.00
CA ASN A 239 2.77 28.20 7.77
C ASN A 239 1.62 27.35 8.37
N PRO A 240 0.86 27.86 9.36
CA PRO A 240 -0.19 27.11 10.03
C PRO A 240 -1.36 26.75 9.10
N VAL A 241 -1.68 27.62 8.12
CA VAL A 241 -2.72 27.34 7.13
C VAL A 241 -2.29 26.19 6.21
N PHE A 242 -1.05 26.23 5.72
CA PHE A 242 -0.51 25.16 4.89
C PHE A 242 -0.48 23.82 5.64
N ARG A 243 -0.10 23.84 6.92
CA ARG A 243 -0.11 22.64 7.78
C ARG A 243 -1.51 22.02 7.88
N VAL A 244 -2.54 22.84 8.10
CA VAL A 244 -3.93 22.39 8.13
C VAL A 244 -4.35 21.84 6.76
N LEU A 245 -4.03 22.52 5.67
CA LEU A 245 -4.36 22.06 4.33
C LEU A 245 -3.69 20.72 4.00
N ALA A 246 -2.42 20.53 4.37
CA ALA A 246 -1.71 19.27 4.24
C ALA A 246 -2.40 18.15 5.02
N CYS A 247 -2.78 18.39 6.28
CA CYS A 247 -3.57 17.46 7.10
C CYS A 247 -4.88 17.04 6.43
N LEU A 248 -5.63 17.99 5.88
CA LEU A 248 -6.88 17.71 5.20
C LEU A 248 -6.67 17.00 3.85
N ALA A 249 -5.58 17.29 3.14
CA ALA A 249 -5.19 16.60 1.92
C ALA A 249 -4.82 15.14 2.20
N TYR A 250 -4.01 14.89 3.23
CA TYR A 250 -3.69 13.54 3.71
C TYR A 250 -4.95 12.74 4.02
N ALA A 251 -5.89 13.31 4.81
CA ALA A 251 -7.11 12.60 5.18
C ALA A 251 -7.97 12.25 3.96
N ARG A 252 -8.03 13.14 2.95
CA ARG A 252 -8.72 12.85 1.69
C ARG A 252 -8.03 11.75 0.89
N PHE A 253 -6.70 11.78 0.84
CA PHE A 253 -5.89 10.77 0.18
C PHE A 253 -6.08 9.39 0.83
N ALA A 254 -5.88 9.29 2.15
CA ALA A 254 -6.10 8.05 2.91
C ALA A 254 -7.53 7.48 2.72
N ALA A 255 -8.54 8.34 2.64
CA ALA A 255 -9.92 7.95 2.37
C ALA A 255 -10.20 7.39 0.96
N SER A 256 -9.22 7.43 0.05
CA SER A 256 -9.38 7.11 -1.38
C SER A 256 -8.48 6.00 -1.92
N ILE A 257 -7.53 5.50 -1.13
CA ILE A 257 -6.46 4.61 -1.64
C ILE A 257 -6.58 3.15 -1.22
N PHE A 258 -7.60 2.75 -0.47
CA PHE A 258 -7.71 1.36 -0.04
C PHE A 258 -7.96 0.42 -1.22
N ILE A 259 -7.18 -0.67 -1.32
CA ILE A 259 -7.18 -1.55 -2.50
C ILE A 259 -8.48 -2.36 -2.68
N GLY A 260 -9.20 -2.61 -1.58
CA GLY A 260 -10.45 -3.36 -1.60
C GLY A 260 -11.66 -2.51 -1.98
N ARG A 261 -12.87 -3.03 -1.70
CA ARG A 261 -14.14 -2.33 -1.99
C ARG A 261 -14.24 -1.02 -1.20
N HIS A 262 -14.40 0.11 -1.90
CA HIS A 262 -14.64 1.42 -1.27
C HIS A 262 -15.54 2.32 -2.13
N SER A 263 -16.31 3.20 -1.49
CA SER A 263 -17.29 4.06 -2.17
C SER A 263 -16.68 5.21 -2.99
N ARG A 264 -15.39 5.50 -2.76
CA ARG A 264 -14.65 6.61 -3.41
C ARG A 264 -13.70 6.13 -4.50
N ASP A 265 -14.05 5.01 -5.13
CA ASP A 265 -13.20 4.41 -6.13
C ASP A 265 -13.04 5.30 -7.36
N SER A 266 -11.78 5.56 -7.72
CA SER A 266 -11.47 6.47 -8.83
C SER A 266 -11.83 5.83 -10.17
N ARG A 267 -11.97 6.65 -11.22
CA ARG A 267 -12.16 6.12 -12.59
C ARG A 267 -11.04 5.15 -12.96
N LEU A 268 -9.78 5.42 -12.60
CA LEU A 268 -8.66 4.62 -13.06
C LEU A 268 -8.63 3.24 -12.40
N THR A 269 -8.81 3.19 -11.08
CA THR A 269 -8.91 1.93 -10.32
C THR A 269 -10.14 1.11 -10.70
N ARG A 270 -11.28 1.77 -10.97
CA ARG A 270 -12.46 1.16 -11.58
C ARG A 270 -12.11 0.45 -12.90
N GLU A 271 -11.50 1.18 -13.82
CA GLU A 271 -11.14 0.64 -15.13
C GLU A 271 -10.16 -0.53 -15.02
N THR A 272 -9.22 -0.50 -14.07
CA THR A 272 -8.34 -1.64 -13.80
C THR A 272 -9.11 -2.89 -13.39
N ARG A 273 -10.07 -2.78 -12.48
CA ARG A 273 -10.87 -3.92 -12.02
C ARG A 273 -11.76 -4.48 -13.13
N ILE A 274 -12.39 -3.62 -13.92
CA ILE A 274 -13.20 -4.04 -15.07
C ILE A 274 -12.32 -4.70 -16.14
N GLY A 275 -11.18 -4.09 -16.47
CA GLY A 275 -10.22 -4.64 -17.42
C GLY A 275 -9.66 -6.01 -17.01
N THR A 276 -9.62 -6.28 -15.71
CA THR A 276 -9.21 -7.60 -15.18
C THR A 276 -10.28 -8.67 -15.39
N LEU A 277 -11.57 -8.32 -15.29
CA LEU A 277 -12.66 -9.23 -15.66
C LEU A 277 -12.66 -9.53 -17.17
N GLU A 278 -12.34 -8.54 -18.01
CA GLU A 278 -12.22 -8.74 -19.45
C GLU A 278 -11.12 -9.76 -19.81
N ILE A 279 -10.02 -9.80 -19.04
CA ILE A 279 -8.94 -10.79 -19.26
C ILE A 279 -9.43 -12.22 -18.99
N VAL A 280 -10.36 -12.42 -18.06
CA VAL A 280 -10.96 -13.74 -17.77
C VAL A 280 -12.18 -14.06 -18.63
N GLY A 281 -12.39 -13.32 -19.72
CA GLY A 281 -13.43 -13.61 -20.71
C GLY A 281 -14.82 -13.03 -20.40
N VAL A 282 -14.95 -12.15 -19.40
CA VAL A 282 -16.23 -11.48 -19.12
C VAL A 282 -16.41 -10.31 -20.10
N GLU A 283 -17.51 -10.31 -20.84
CA GLU A 283 -17.90 -9.23 -21.75
C GLU A 283 -17.95 -7.87 -21.06
N ARG A 284 -17.46 -6.84 -21.74
CA ARG A 284 -17.21 -5.51 -21.16
C ARG A 284 -18.44 -4.91 -20.50
N ASP A 285 -19.60 -4.98 -21.15
CA ASP A 285 -20.85 -4.42 -20.63
C ASP A 285 -21.27 -5.11 -19.32
N TYR A 286 -21.10 -6.43 -19.26
CA TYR A 286 -21.38 -7.18 -18.05
C TYR A 286 -20.34 -6.90 -16.95
N ALA A 287 -19.06 -6.81 -17.29
CA ALA A 287 -18.01 -6.44 -16.34
C ALA A 287 -18.24 -5.02 -15.74
N VAL A 288 -18.74 -4.08 -16.53
CA VAL A 288 -19.15 -2.74 -16.05
C VAL A 288 -20.32 -2.82 -15.08
N GLN A 289 -21.32 -3.66 -15.38
CA GLN A 289 -22.46 -3.89 -14.49
C GLN A 289 -22.00 -4.55 -13.18
N ALA A 290 -21.26 -5.64 -13.25
CA ALA A 290 -20.73 -6.36 -12.10
C ALA A 290 -19.89 -5.45 -11.18
N TYR A 291 -19.09 -4.54 -11.75
CA TYR A 291 -18.40 -3.53 -10.98
C TYR A 291 -19.32 -2.59 -10.20
N ARG A 292 -20.40 -2.11 -10.83
CA ARG A 292 -21.35 -1.21 -10.17
C ARG A 292 -22.03 -1.93 -9.01
N GLU A 293 -22.50 -3.15 -9.26
CA GLU A 293 -23.17 -3.98 -8.26
C GLU A 293 -22.25 -4.30 -7.07
N TRP A 294 -21.00 -4.70 -7.36
CA TRP A 294 -19.97 -4.95 -6.35
C TRP A 294 -19.68 -3.71 -5.51
N ARG A 295 -19.40 -2.56 -6.14
CA ARG A 295 -19.10 -1.28 -5.49
C ARG A 295 -20.26 -0.80 -4.62
N ASP A 296 -21.47 -0.88 -5.15
CA ASP A 296 -22.69 -0.37 -4.51
C ASP A 296 -23.30 -1.38 -3.52
N ARG A 297 -22.65 -2.54 -3.35
CA ARG A 297 -23.04 -3.60 -2.40
C ARG A 297 -24.44 -4.14 -2.67
N VAL A 298 -24.81 -4.28 -3.95
CA VAL A 298 -26.14 -4.71 -4.38
C VAL A 298 -26.40 -6.16 -3.96
N ASN A 299 -25.48 -7.08 -4.29
CA ASN A 299 -25.66 -8.51 -4.01
C ASN A 299 -25.00 -8.92 -2.68
N GLN A 300 -23.90 -8.27 -2.30
CA GLN A 300 -23.15 -8.56 -1.09
C GLN A 300 -23.11 -7.33 -0.17
N ARG A 301 -24.19 -7.12 0.60
CA ARG A 301 -24.38 -5.93 1.47
C ARG A 301 -23.24 -5.76 2.49
N GLU A 302 -22.83 -6.85 3.11
CA GLU A 302 -21.71 -6.87 4.05
C GLU A 302 -20.41 -7.25 3.36
N ASP A 303 -19.27 -6.76 3.87
CA ASP A 303 -17.98 -7.24 3.40
C ASP A 303 -17.70 -8.66 3.89
N PRO A 304 -16.99 -9.48 3.09
CA PRO A 304 -16.39 -10.71 3.59
C PRO A 304 -15.60 -10.45 4.87
N PRO A 305 -15.59 -11.39 5.85
CA PRO A 305 -14.95 -11.18 7.15
C PRO A 305 -13.51 -10.64 7.05
N LEU A 306 -12.68 -11.20 6.17
CA LEU A 306 -11.30 -10.76 5.99
C LEU A 306 -11.20 -9.33 5.44
N VAL A 307 -12.03 -8.97 4.46
CA VAL A 307 -12.09 -7.61 3.89
C VAL A 307 -12.51 -6.61 4.97
N LYS A 308 -13.53 -6.96 5.78
CA LYS A 308 -13.99 -6.12 6.89
C LYS A 308 -12.89 -5.93 7.94
N ALA A 309 -12.18 -7.00 8.29
CA ALA A 309 -11.07 -6.96 9.24
C ALA A 309 -9.90 -6.12 8.70
N ALA A 310 -9.58 -6.24 7.40
CA ALA A 310 -8.57 -5.45 6.71
C ALA A 310 -8.91 -3.95 6.71
N ARG A 311 -10.14 -3.58 6.37
CA ARG A 311 -10.58 -2.18 6.40
C ARG A 311 -10.56 -1.60 7.82
N LYS A 312 -10.95 -2.37 8.84
CA LYS A 312 -10.83 -1.96 10.26
C LYS A 312 -9.37 -1.73 10.66
N TYR A 313 -8.46 -2.62 10.25
CA TYR A 313 -7.02 -2.46 10.49
C TYR A 313 -6.47 -1.20 9.83
N PHE A 314 -6.77 -0.99 8.54
CA PHE A 314 -6.38 0.21 7.79
C PHE A 314 -6.85 1.49 8.48
N LEU A 315 -8.13 1.54 8.87
CA LEU A 315 -8.71 2.69 9.57
C LEU A 315 -8.01 2.98 10.89
N ARG A 316 -7.79 1.95 11.71
CA ARG A 316 -7.08 2.05 12.99
C ARG A 316 -5.68 2.62 12.81
N CYS A 317 -4.88 2.08 11.89
CA CYS A 317 -3.52 2.56 11.66
C CYS A 317 -3.47 4.04 11.25
N ASN A 318 -4.40 4.49 10.41
CA ASN A 318 -4.50 5.91 10.03
C ASN A 318 -4.97 6.78 11.21
N HIS A 319 -5.87 6.29 12.07
CA HIS A 319 -6.29 7.00 13.28
C HIS A 319 -5.16 7.17 14.29
N ASP A 320 -4.41 6.10 14.55
CA ASP A 320 -3.24 6.13 15.44
C ASP A 320 -2.20 7.13 14.91
N TYR A 321 -1.96 7.15 13.59
CA TYR A 321 -1.08 8.13 12.99
C TYR A 321 -1.57 9.58 13.16
N ILE A 322 -2.87 9.83 12.97
CA ILE A 322 -3.47 11.16 13.19
C ILE A 322 -3.32 11.60 14.66
N ASP A 323 -3.46 10.67 15.61
CA ASP A 323 -3.33 10.97 17.03
C ASP A 323 -1.92 11.39 17.42
N ASP A 324 -0.90 10.90 16.73
CA ASP A 324 0.49 11.33 16.92
C ASP A 324 0.79 12.72 16.35
N LEU A 325 -0.02 13.22 15.40
CA LEU A 325 0.33 14.45 14.71
C LEU A 325 0.36 15.65 15.65
N PRO A 326 1.38 16.53 15.58
CA PRO A 326 1.49 17.72 16.42
C PRO A 326 0.62 18.88 15.88
N VAL A 327 -0.69 18.66 15.83
CA VAL A 327 -1.72 19.62 15.38
C VAL A 327 -2.86 19.74 16.37
N ALA A 328 -3.60 20.84 16.26
CA ALA A 328 -4.72 21.12 17.15
C ALA A 328 -5.78 19.99 17.13
N PRO A 329 -6.41 19.65 18.26
CA PRO A 329 -7.39 18.56 18.35
C PRO A 329 -8.54 18.65 17.35
N TRP A 330 -8.97 19.86 16.99
CA TRP A 330 -10.04 20.05 16.01
C TRP A 330 -9.62 19.60 14.59
N VAL A 331 -8.34 19.73 14.24
CA VAL A 331 -7.80 19.25 12.96
C VAL A 331 -7.83 17.73 12.94
N LYS A 332 -7.35 17.09 14.02
CA LYS A 332 -7.40 15.61 14.17
C LYS A 332 -8.81 15.07 14.02
N ARG A 333 -9.78 15.66 14.74
CA ARG A 333 -11.20 15.31 14.61
C ARG A 333 -11.72 15.47 13.18
N ARG A 334 -11.32 16.54 12.49
CA ARG A 334 -11.73 16.78 11.11
C ARG A 334 -11.12 15.77 10.14
N MET A 335 -9.85 15.41 10.31
CA MET A 335 -9.16 14.38 9.53
C MET A 335 -9.85 13.02 9.70
N LYS A 336 -10.06 12.57 10.95
CA LYS A 336 -10.77 11.32 11.25
C LYS A 336 -12.16 11.29 10.61
N LYS A 337 -12.95 12.35 10.78
CA LYS A 337 -14.27 12.50 10.12
C LYS A 337 -14.22 12.38 8.59
N ILE A 338 -13.15 12.84 7.94
CA ILE A 338 -13.00 12.72 6.47
C ILE A 338 -12.75 11.27 6.07
N ILE A 339 -11.93 10.55 6.84
CA ILE A 339 -11.62 9.14 6.62
C ILE A 339 -12.85 8.28 6.95
N ASP A 340 -13.43 8.44 8.14
CA ASP A 340 -14.63 7.74 8.61
C ASP A 340 -15.80 7.83 7.61
N ALA A 341 -15.97 8.99 6.97
CA ALA A 341 -17.01 9.17 5.94
C ALA A 341 -16.84 8.29 4.69
N ALA A 342 -15.68 7.66 4.49
CA ALA A 342 -15.46 6.65 3.45
C ALA A 342 -15.72 5.21 3.94
N TYR A 343 -15.89 5.00 5.25
CA TYR A 343 -16.11 3.71 5.90
C TYR A 343 -17.32 3.74 6.86
N PRO A 344 -18.50 4.26 6.44
CA PRO A 344 -19.63 4.49 7.34
C PRO A 344 -20.08 3.20 8.04
N ASP A 345 -20.02 2.07 7.34
CA ASP A 345 -20.38 0.73 7.82
C ASP A 345 -19.46 0.19 8.91
N LEU A 346 -18.25 0.73 9.06
CA LEU A 346 -17.31 0.34 10.13
C LEU A 346 -17.34 1.27 11.33
N THR A 347 -17.89 2.47 11.15
CA THR A 347 -17.91 3.54 12.16
C THR A 347 -19.26 3.69 12.84
N ASP A 348 -20.27 2.95 12.38
CA ASP A 348 -21.61 2.95 12.96
C ASP A 348 -21.58 2.29 14.36
N PRO A 349 -21.82 3.04 15.45
CA PRO A 349 -21.82 2.50 16.80
C PRO A 349 -22.98 1.53 17.08
N SER A 350 -23.98 1.46 16.19
CA SER A 350 -25.07 0.48 16.26
C SER A 350 -24.73 -0.86 15.58
N SER A 351 -23.59 -0.95 14.89
CA SER A 351 -23.14 -2.20 14.29
C SER A 351 -22.75 -3.21 15.37
N THR A 352 -23.51 -4.29 15.47
CA THR A 352 -23.25 -5.42 16.39
C THR A 352 -22.20 -6.41 15.84
N ASP A 353 -21.62 -6.13 14.67
CA ASP A 353 -20.74 -7.08 13.99
C ASP A 353 -19.32 -7.13 14.56
N SER A 354 -19.14 -8.06 15.49
CA SER A 354 -17.83 -8.45 16.00
C SER A 354 -17.09 -9.31 14.98
N VAL A 355 -16.46 -8.68 13.99
CA VAL A 355 -15.38 -9.33 13.25
C VAL A 355 -14.13 -9.35 14.14
N GLN A 356 -13.53 -10.53 14.28
CA GLN A 356 -12.26 -10.69 14.99
C GLN A 356 -11.23 -9.71 14.43
N PRO A 357 -10.56 -8.91 15.28
CA PRO A 357 -9.50 -8.03 14.81
C PRO A 357 -8.45 -8.85 14.06
N LEU A 358 -7.87 -8.28 12.99
CA LEU A 358 -6.62 -8.83 12.46
C LEU A 358 -5.57 -8.75 13.57
N GLN A 359 -5.28 -9.91 14.16
CA GLN A 359 -4.16 -10.13 15.04
C GLN A 359 -3.07 -10.76 14.18
N PHE A 360 -1.94 -10.08 14.09
CA PHE A 360 -0.82 -10.62 13.36
C PHE A 360 0.21 -11.10 14.37
N GLY A 361 0.71 -12.31 14.17
CA GLY A 361 1.87 -12.80 14.91
C GLY A 361 3.09 -11.88 14.69
N GLU A 362 4.07 -12.02 15.57
CA GLU A 362 5.41 -11.50 15.29
C GLU A 362 5.93 -12.14 14.01
N LEU A 363 6.37 -11.31 13.05
CA LEU A 363 6.97 -11.82 11.84
C LEU A 363 8.46 -12.08 12.11
N SER A 364 8.86 -13.35 12.12
CA SER A 364 10.27 -13.76 12.05
C SER A 364 10.60 -14.31 10.67
N ARG A 365 11.82 -14.02 10.19
CA ARG A 365 12.39 -14.69 9.00
C ARG A 365 12.90 -16.11 9.32
N ASN A 366 13.14 -16.40 10.59
CA ASN A 366 13.58 -17.71 11.05
C ASN A 366 12.38 -18.64 11.28
N HIS A 367 12.49 -19.86 10.75
CA HIS A 367 11.87 -21.06 11.30
C HIS A 367 12.84 -21.70 12.30
#